data_AF-A0A7Y3KND1-F1
#
_entry.id   AF-A0A7Y3KND1-F1
#
_cell.length_a   1.000
_cell.length_b   1.000
_cell.length_c   1.000
_cell.angle_alpha   90.00
_cell.angle_beta   90.00
_cell.angle_gamma   90.00
#
_symmetry.space_group_name_H-M   'P 1'
#
loop_
_entity.id
_entity.type
_entity.pdbx_description
1 polymer ?
#
loop_
_entity_poly.entity_id
_entity_poly.type
_entity_poly.pdbx_seq_one_letter_code
_entity_poly.pdbx_strand_id
1 'polypeptide(L)' 'MVFSENKIKESDEDKPGIILDYDNKGSIVGIEILDASKRMKNPTKVEYEVA' A
#
# COMPACT_ATOMS: atom_id res chain seq x y z
N MET A 1 1.75 -3.66 -3.10
CA MET A 1 2.71 -4.36 -2.21
C MET A 1 1.94 -4.98 -1.09
N VAL A 2 2.25 -6.23 -0.72
CA VAL A 2 1.53 -6.99 0.31
C VAL A 2 2.49 -7.23 1.46
N PHE A 3 2.06 -6.90 2.68
CA PHE A 3 2.85 -6.99 3.91
C PHE A 3 2.40 -8.15 4.81
N SER A 4 1.17 -8.63 4.65
CA SER A 4 0.66 -9.80 5.37
C SER A 4 -0.36 -10.58 4.54
N GLU A 5 -0.58 -11.84 4.91
CA GLU A 5 -1.61 -12.72 4.32
C GLU A 5 -2.99 -12.56 4.98
N ASN A 6 -3.17 -11.56 5.85
CA ASN A 6 -4.45 -11.31 6.50
C ASN A 6 -5.51 -10.89 5.47
N LYS A 7 -6.79 -11.21 5.74
CA LYS A 7 -7.88 -10.79 4.87
C LYS A 7 -8.07 -9.28 4.95
N ILE A 8 -8.10 -8.63 3.79
CA ILE A 8 -8.48 -7.23 3.65
C ILE A 8 -9.94 -7.08 4.07
N LYS A 9 -10.19 -6.16 5.01
CA LYS A 9 -11.51 -5.77 5.48
C LYS A 9 -11.95 -4.46 4.84
N GLU A 10 -11.02 -3.52 4.67
CA GLU A 10 -11.26 -2.20 4.12
C GLU A 10 -10.07 -1.75 3.28
N SER A 11 -10.34 -0.89 2.30
CA SER A 11 -9.34 -0.22 1.47
C SER A 11 -9.67 1.26 1.48
N ASP A 12 -8.70 2.11 1.79
CA ASP A 12 -8.86 3.56 1.89
C ASP A 12 -7.86 4.31 1.03
N GLU A 13 -8.32 5.34 0.33
CA GLU A 13 -7.47 6.24 -0.47
C GLU A 13 -6.99 7.41 0.41
N ASP A 14 -5.99 7.16 1.26
CA ASP A 14 -5.44 8.16 2.20
C ASP A 14 -4.92 9.42 1.48
N LYS A 15 -4.37 9.24 0.27
CA LYS A 15 -3.94 10.34 -0.62
C LYS A 15 -4.29 10.00 -2.07
N PRO A 16 -4.54 11.01 -2.93
CA PRO A 16 -4.88 10.77 -4.33
C PRO A 16 -3.86 9.84 -5.03
N GLY A 17 -4.30 8.63 -5.39
CA GLY A 17 -3.52 7.58 -6.02
C GLY A 17 -2.71 6.69 -5.08
N ILE A 18 -2.92 6.76 -3.76
CA ILE A 18 -2.34 5.84 -2.77
C ILE A 18 -3.49 5.18 -2.01
N ILE A 19 -3.57 3.86 -2.08
CA ILE A 19 -4.57 3.06 -1.37
C ILE A 19 -3.87 2.24 -0.28
N LEU A 20 -4.41 2.27 0.92
CA LEU A 20 -3.99 1.44 2.05
C LEU A 20 -5.06 0.41 2.35
N ASP A 21 -4.66 -0.85 2.44
CA ASP A 21 -5.55 -1.96 2.79
C ASP A 21 -5.38 -2.31 4.27
N TYR A 22 -6.50 -2.44 4.98
CA TYR A 22 -6.51 -2.78 6.41
C TYR A 22 -7.23 -4.10 6.66
N ASP A 23 -6.74 -4.86 7.64
CA ASP A 23 -7.46 -6.01 8.17
C ASP A 23 -8.55 -5.60 9.17
N ASN A 24 -9.28 -6.59 9.71
CA ASN A 24 -10.35 -6.35 10.66
C ASN A 24 -9.92 -5.77 12.02
N LYS A 25 -8.61 -5.68 12.28
CA LYS A 25 -8.03 -5.05 13.48
C LYS A 25 -7.47 -3.66 13.19
N GLY A 26 -7.58 -3.18 11.94
CA GLY A 26 -6.99 -1.91 11.51
C GLY A 26 -5.48 -1.99 11.26
N SER A 27 -4.91 -3.19 11.11
CA SER A 27 -3.48 -3.32 10.74
C SER A 27 -3.32 -3.26 9.22
N ILE A 28 -2.25 -2.64 8.74
CA ILE A 28 -1.97 -2.54 7.29
C ILE A 28 -1.63 -3.93 6.73
N VAL A 29 -2.38 -4.33 5.71
CA VAL A 29 -2.17 -5.56 4.93
C VAL A 29 -1.36 -5.28 3.67
N GLY A 30 -1.59 -4.13 3.05
CA GLY A 30 -0.97 -3.78 1.78
C GLY A 30 -1.06 -2.29 1.45
N ILE A 31 -0.34 -1.92 0.40
CA ILE A 31 -0.38 -0.60 -0.21
C ILE A 31 -0.43 -0.72 -1.74
N GLU A 32 -1.25 0.09 -2.38
CA GLU A 32 -1.32 0.25 -3.83
C GLU A 32 -0.99 1.68 -4.22
N ILE A 33 -0.26 1.84 -5.32
CA ILE A 33 0.06 3.16 -5.88
C ILE A 33 -0.46 3.19 -7.31
N LEU A 34 -1.57 3.91 -7.51
CA LEU A 34 -2.21 4.05 -8.81
C LEU A 34 -1.36 4.93 -9.73
N ASP A 35 -1.25 4.54 -11.00
CA ASP A 35 -0.46 5.28 -12.01
C ASP A 35 0.99 5.57 -11.55
N ALA A 36 1.64 4.64 -10.83
CA ALA A 36 2.98 4.86 -10.29
C ALA A 36 3.97 5.37 -11.35
N SER A 37 3.91 4.85 -12.60
CA SER A 37 4.77 5.29 -13.71
C SER A 37 4.63 6.77 -14.10
N LYS A 38 3.49 7.40 -13.78
CA LYS A 38 3.25 8.83 -14.01
C LYS A 38 3.55 9.70 -12.79
N ARG A 39 3.61 9.09 -11.61
CA ARG A 39 3.72 9.79 -10.32
C ARG A 39 5.13 9.75 -9.72
N MET A 40 5.99 8.84 -10.16
CA MET A 40 7.36 8.72 -9.66
C MET A 40 8.35 8.26 -10.72
N LYS A 41 9.62 8.62 -10.52
CA LYS A 41 10.72 8.32 -11.45
C LYS A 41 11.04 6.82 -11.55
N ASN A 42 10.91 6.07 -10.44
CA ASN A 42 11.25 4.66 -10.35
C ASN A 42 10.06 3.85 -9.80
N PRO A 43 9.01 3.61 -10.61
CA PRO A 43 7.74 3.02 -10.13
C PRO A 43 7.85 1.58 -9.64
N THR A 44 9.00 0.93 -9.87
CA THR A 44 9.26 -0.46 -9.49
C THR A 44 10.23 -0.60 -8.32
N LYS A 45 10.75 0.51 -7.77
CA LYS A 45 11.71 0.49 -6.66
C LYS A 45 11.02 0.93 -5.37
N VAL A 46 11.21 0.13 -4.32
CA VAL A 46 10.81 0.46 -2.95
C VAL A 46 11.94 0.09 -2.02
N GLU A 47 12.22 0.97 -1.06
CA GLU A 47 13.15 0.75 0.04
C GLU A 47 12.34 0.64 1.33
N TYR A 48 12.66 -0.34 2.16
CA TYR A 48 12.04 -0.54 3.46
C TYR A 48 13.12 -0.89 4.47
N GLU A 49 12.87 -0.53 5.73
CA GLU A 49 13.76 -0.81 6.85
C GLU A 49 12.95 -1.46 7.97
N VAL A 50 13.60 -2.34 8.72
CA VAL A 50 13.03 -3.01 9.90
C VAL A 50 13.95 -2.69 11.08
N ALA A 51 13.36 -2.22 12.18
CA ALA A 51 14.07 -1.87 13.41
C ALA A 51 14.45 -3.08 14.24
#